data_AF-A0A0N0K539-F1
#
_entry.id   AF-A0A0N0K539-F1
#
_cell.length_a   1.000
_cell.length_b   1.000
_cell.length_c   1.000
_cell.angle_alpha   90.00
_cell.angle_beta   90.00
_cell.angle_gamma   90.00
#
_symmetry.space_group_name_H-M   'P 1'
#
loop_
_entity.id
_entity.type
_entity.pdbx_description
1 polymer ?
#
loop_
_entity_poly.entity_id
_entity_poly.type
_entity_poly.pdbx_seq_one_letter_code
_entity_poly.pdbx_strand_id
1 'polypeptide(L)'
;MSVLAAGSTAWLVAHEMRLMWRDGSKAGRAVRIGALLFLLLVPIVGGVGLAFTLRDAADVPAGALGYAAAGWWGLVVLMLSGASLHVLRVFHDRGDLDLLLAAPVPPARVLAAKSVAVQLTVALPMLVVSTPFVIVSALLGHPGWLGGTAMVVIAAVIATAGAFLGAGALFRHFGSRRARMIVQIAGGVFGVTVGVGGQAANFAPETFAAVTRWLSAAPPPPFDAPALAVFGAPLPLLAFVALAGVAASLSARLAADQLQAGR
;
A
#
# COMPACT_ATOMS: atom_id res chain seq x y z
N MET A 1 24.12 2.86 -17.54
CA MET A 1 23.39 2.33 -18.72
C MET A 1 22.10 1.70 -18.21
N SER A 2 20.93 2.25 -18.55
CA SER A 2 19.65 1.68 -18.09
C SER A 2 19.32 0.44 -18.92
N VAL A 3 19.21 -0.71 -18.27
CA VAL A 3 18.89 -2.02 -18.88
C VAL A 3 17.46 -2.08 -19.46
N LEU A 4 16.68 -1.01 -19.32
CA LEU A 4 15.27 -0.92 -19.71
C LEU A 4 15.12 -0.10 -20.99
N ALA A 5 14.34 -0.62 -21.96
CA ALA A 5 14.04 0.07 -23.21
C ALA A 5 13.37 1.42 -22.95
N ALA A 6 13.91 2.50 -23.53
CA ALA A 6 13.35 3.85 -23.41
C ALA A 6 11.89 3.87 -23.91
N GLY A 7 10.99 4.48 -23.14
CA GLY A 7 9.55 4.50 -23.44
C GLY A 7 8.75 3.24 -23.05
N SER A 8 9.40 2.22 -22.46
CA SER A 8 8.69 1.07 -21.87
C SER A 8 8.04 1.45 -20.52
N THR A 9 7.01 0.69 -20.12
CA THR A 9 6.34 0.88 -18.81
C THR A 9 7.32 0.74 -17.65
N ALA A 10 8.21 -0.27 -17.70
CA ALA A 10 9.25 -0.48 -16.69
C ALA A 10 10.24 0.68 -16.62
N TRP A 11 10.65 1.25 -17.77
CA TRP A 11 11.53 2.41 -17.80
C TRP A 11 10.86 3.64 -17.16
N LEU A 12 9.58 3.86 -17.44
CA LEU A 12 8.81 4.98 -16.89
C LEU A 12 8.60 4.83 -15.38
N VAL A 13 8.26 3.63 -14.89
CA VAL A 13 8.17 3.32 -13.45
C VAL A 13 9.49 3.60 -12.75
N ALA A 14 10.61 3.13 -13.32
CA ALA A 14 11.93 3.38 -12.75
C ALA A 14 12.30 4.88 -12.76
N HIS A 15 11.84 5.63 -13.75
CA HIS A 15 12.02 7.08 -13.81
C HIS A 15 11.23 7.79 -12.71
N GLU A 16 9.94 7.48 -12.55
CA GLU A 16 9.07 8.02 -11.50
C GLU A 16 9.64 7.73 -10.09
N MET A 17 10.08 6.49 -9.84
CA MET A 17 10.72 6.11 -8.56
C MET A 17 11.98 6.93 -8.26
N ARG A 18 12.82 7.19 -9.27
CA ARG A 18 14.02 8.03 -9.11
C ARG A 18 13.65 9.49 -8.81
N LEU A 19 12.63 10.01 -9.49
CA LEU A 19 12.16 11.38 -9.27
C LEU A 19 11.64 11.54 -7.84
N MET A 20 10.81 10.61 -7.38
CA MET A 20 10.31 10.59 -6.00
C MET A 20 11.43 10.52 -4.96
N TRP A 21 12.47 9.72 -5.22
CA TRP A 21 13.65 9.63 -4.36
C TRP A 21 14.42 10.96 -4.29
N ARG A 22 14.48 11.71 -5.40
CA ARG A 22 15.17 13.00 -5.45
C ARG A 22 14.37 14.09 -4.75
N ASP A 23 13.07 14.14 -4.99
CA ASP A 23 12.21 15.22 -4.51
C ASP A 23 11.77 15.03 -3.05
N GLY A 24 11.82 13.79 -2.54
CA GLY A 24 11.36 13.43 -1.19
C GLY A 24 12.26 13.84 -0.02
N SER A 25 13.45 14.43 -0.23
CA SER A 25 14.36 14.75 0.88
C SER A 25 15.15 16.04 0.64
N LYS A 26 14.74 17.14 1.28
CA LYS A 26 15.61 18.31 1.54
C LYS A 26 16.66 18.05 2.64
N ALA A 27 16.60 16.89 3.30
CA ALA A 27 17.51 16.53 4.37
C ALA A 27 18.90 16.19 3.84
N GLY A 28 19.93 16.54 4.62
CA GLY A 28 21.32 16.24 4.30
C GLY A 28 21.60 14.74 4.16
N ARG A 29 22.64 14.40 3.39
CA ARG A 29 23.01 13.00 3.05
C ARG A 29 23.08 12.08 4.27
N ALA A 30 23.67 12.55 5.37
CA ALA A 30 23.82 11.79 6.60
C ALA A 30 22.46 11.44 7.25
N VAL A 31 21.53 12.40 7.32
CA VAL A 31 20.17 12.18 7.86
C VAL A 31 19.43 11.14 7.03
N ARG A 32 19.53 11.25 5.70
CA ARG A 32 18.94 10.28 4.77
C ARG A 32 19.50 8.87 4.97
N ILE A 33 20.82 8.73 5.06
CA ILE A 33 21.47 7.43 5.29
C ILE A 33 21.04 6.88 6.64
N GLY A 34 21.04 7.70 7.70
CA GLY A 34 20.57 7.30 9.03
C GLY A 34 19.13 6.81 9.02
N ALA A 35 18.22 7.53 8.35
CA ALA A 35 16.83 7.12 8.22
C ALA A 35 16.67 5.79 7.45
N LEU A 36 17.45 5.58 6.39
CA LEU A 36 17.43 4.33 5.63
C LEU A 36 17.99 3.16 6.42
N LEU A 37 19.11 3.37 7.12
CA LEU A 37 19.68 2.36 8.00
C LEU A 37 18.71 2.00 9.11
N PHE A 38 18.04 2.99 9.72
CA PHE A 38 17.01 2.76 10.72
C PHE A 38 15.83 1.96 10.15
N LEU A 39 15.32 2.37 8.98
CA LEU A 39 14.22 1.71 8.27
C LEU A 39 14.55 0.27 7.89
N LEU A 40 15.83 -0.06 7.67
CA LEU A 40 16.25 -1.41 7.31
C LEU A 40 16.61 -2.25 8.54
N LEU A 41 17.38 -1.70 9.48
CA LEU A 41 17.93 -2.43 10.62
C LEU A 41 16.85 -2.79 11.64
N VAL A 42 15.94 -1.86 11.95
CA VAL A 42 14.91 -2.10 12.97
C VAL A 42 13.99 -3.25 12.58
N PRO A 43 13.45 -3.32 11.35
CA PRO A 43 12.64 -4.46 10.93
C PRO A 43 13.42 -5.76 10.80
N ILE A 44 14.71 -5.71 10.45
CA ILE A 44 15.54 -6.91 10.44
C ILE A 44 15.68 -7.46 11.86
N VAL A 45 16.16 -6.65 12.81
CA VAL A 45 16.38 -7.10 14.18
C VAL A 45 15.07 -7.50 14.85
N GLY A 46 14.06 -6.63 14.78
CA GLY A 46 12.75 -6.87 15.37
C GLY A 46 11.99 -8.02 14.71
N GLY A 47 12.00 -8.09 13.37
CA GLY A 47 11.31 -9.12 12.61
C GLY A 47 11.97 -10.49 12.74
N VAL A 48 13.30 -10.57 12.70
CA VAL A 48 14.03 -11.82 12.98
C VAL A 48 13.76 -12.27 14.41
N GLY A 49 13.87 -11.36 15.39
CA GLY A 49 13.58 -11.66 16.79
C GLY A 49 12.17 -12.21 16.98
N LEU A 50 11.17 -11.55 16.39
CA LEU A 50 9.77 -11.98 16.44
C LEU A 50 9.59 -13.37 15.80
N ALA A 51 10.22 -13.63 14.66
CA ALA A 51 10.15 -14.92 13.98
C ALA A 51 10.70 -16.05 14.87
N PHE A 52 11.82 -15.83 15.56
CA PHE A 52 12.35 -16.80 16.52
C PHE A 52 11.44 -17.01 17.73
N THR A 53 10.77 -15.97 18.23
CA THR A 53 9.82 -16.11 19.35
C THR A 53 8.56 -16.89 18.97
N LEU A 54 8.21 -16.90 17.68
CA LEU A 54 6.99 -17.54 17.17
C LEU A 54 7.26 -18.85 16.41
N ARG A 55 8.50 -19.36 16.41
CA ARG A 55 8.90 -20.56 15.63
C ARG A 55 8.13 -21.83 15.98
N ASP A 56 7.61 -21.90 17.21
CA ASP A 56 6.88 -23.05 17.74
C ASP A 56 5.35 -22.82 17.68
N ALA A 57 4.91 -21.71 17.06
CA ALA A 57 3.50 -21.38 16.90
C ALA A 57 2.83 -22.29 15.85
N ALA A 58 1.50 -22.38 15.91
CA ALA A 58 0.75 -23.02 14.84
C ALA A 58 0.84 -22.20 13.54
N ASP A 59 0.85 -22.87 12.39
CA ASP A 59 0.86 -22.22 11.07
C ASP A 59 -0.29 -21.22 10.89
N VAL A 60 -1.45 -21.54 11.46
CA VAL A 60 -2.61 -20.65 11.55
C VAL A 60 -2.93 -20.43 13.03
N PRO A 61 -2.39 -19.38 13.66
CA PRO A 61 -2.63 -19.11 15.08
C PRO A 61 -4.05 -18.55 15.25
N ALA A 62 -4.97 -19.32 15.83
CA ALA A 62 -6.37 -18.90 16.02
C ALA A 62 -6.50 -17.56 16.76
N GLY A 63 -5.66 -17.33 17.78
CA GLY A 63 -5.62 -16.07 18.53
C GLY A 63 -5.04 -14.88 17.76
N ALA A 64 -4.44 -15.11 16.59
CA ALA A 64 -3.90 -14.06 15.72
C ALA A 64 -4.85 -13.71 14.55
N LEU A 65 -5.89 -14.50 14.30
CA LEU A 65 -6.78 -14.32 13.14
C LEU A 65 -7.46 -12.95 13.14
N GLY A 66 -8.02 -12.53 14.29
CA GLY A 66 -8.67 -11.22 14.37
C GLY A 66 -7.70 -10.06 14.15
N TYR A 67 -6.49 -10.14 14.72
CA TYR A 67 -5.44 -9.15 14.49
C TYR A 67 -4.98 -9.11 13.04
N ALA A 68 -4.82 -10.27 12.39
CA ALA A 68 -4.42 -10.36 10.99
C ALA A 68 -5.49 -9.77 10.06
N ALA A 69 -6.77 -10.08 10.30
CA ALA A 69 -7.88 -9.53 9.51
C ALA A 69 -7.98 -8.00 9.66
N ALA A 70 -8.00 -7.52 10.90
CA ALA A 70 -8.07 -6.08 11.18
C ALA A 70 -6.83 -5.33 10.71
N GLY A 71 -5.64 -5.92 10.89
CA GLY A 71 -4.37 -5.38 10.44
C GLY A 71 -4.32 -5.24 8.92
N TRP A 72 -4.85 -6.22 8.18
CA TRP A 72 -4.91 -6.14 6.72
C TRP A 72 -5.88 -5.04 6.25
N TRP A 73 -7.07 -4.93 6.84
CA TRP A 73 -7.98 -3.83 6.52
C TRP A 73 -7.39 -2.46 6.88
N GLY A 74 -6.75 -2.35 8.04
CA GLY A 74 -6.01 -1.15 8.45
C GLY A 74 -4.91 -0.79 7.44
N LEU A 75 -4.19 -1.78 6.93
CA LEU A 75 -3.18 -1.62 5.89
C LEU A 75 -3.80 -1.10 4.57
N VAL A 76 -4.95 -1.65 4.14
CA VAL A 76 -5.67 -1.16 2.95
C VAL A 76 -6.07 0.31 3.11
N VAL A 77 -6.60 0.71 4.26
CA VAL A 77 -7.00 2.10 4.52
C VAL A 77 -5.77 3.02 4.57
N LEU A 78 -4.69 2.59 5.22
CA LEU A 78 -3.42 3.31 5.26
C LEU A 78 -2.85 3.54 3.86
N MET A 79 -2.81 2.48 3.05
CA MET A 79 -2.33 2.55 1.66
C MET A 79 -3.26 3.39 0.79
N LEU A 80 -4.58 3.33 1.00
CA LEU A 80 -5.56 4.13 0.24
C LEU A 80 -5.38 5.62 0.53
N SER A 81 -5.18 5.98 1.79
CA SER A 81 -4.88 7.35 2.21
C SER A 81 -3.60 7.87 1.55
N GLY A 82 -2.52 7.09 1.62
CA GLY A 82 -1.25 7.42 0.97
C GLY A 82 -1.38 7.52 -0.56
N ALA A 83 -1.97 6.52 -1.19
CA ALA A 83 -2.17 6.46 -2.64
C ALA A 83 -3.00 7.64 -3.15
N SER A 84 -4.04 8.05 -2.41
CA SER A 84 -4.87 9.22 -2.77
C SER A 84 -4.03 10.51 -2.85
N LEU A 85 -3.11 10.72 -1.92
CA LEU A 85 -2.18 11.87 -1.95
C LEU A 85 -1.21 11.82 -3.15
N HIS A 86 -0.80 10.62 -3.58
CA HIS A 86 0.04 10.46 -4.78
C HIS A 86 -0.73 10.68 -6.07
N VAL A 87 -1.92 10.10 -6.19
CA VAL A 87 -2.80 10.25 -7.36
C VAL A 87 -3.18 11.72 -7.59
N LEU A 88 -3.39 12.49 -6.52
CA LEU A 88 -3.65 13.93 -6.64
C LEU A 88 -2.52 14.71 -7.31
N ARG A 89 -1.26 14.32 -7.09
CA ARG A 89 -0.09 14.95 -7.74
C ARG A 89 -0.05 14.61 -9.23
N VAL A 90 -0.28 13.34 -9.56
CA VAL A 90 -0.36 12.85 -10.94
C VAL A 90 -1.35 13.64 -11.79
N PHE A 91 -2.52 13.98 -11.26
CA PHE A 91 -3.53 14.74 -12.00
C PHE A 91 -3.23 16.24 -12.13
N HIS A 92 -2.31 16.80 -11.34
CA HIS A 92 -2.03 18.23 -11.30
C HIS A 92 -0.71 18.64 -11.93
N ASP A 93 0.22 17.72 -12.18
CA ASP A 93 1.41 17.98 -13.00
C ASP A 93 1.06 18.12 -14.49
N ARG A 94 -0.05 18.81 -14.82
CA ARG A 94 -0.66 18.94 -16.15
C ARG A 94 0.30 19.38 -17.26
N GLY A 95 1.40 20.07 -16.93
CA GLY A 95 2.44 20.40 -17.90
C GLY A 95 3.11 19.18 -18.53
N ASP A 96 3.22 18.07 -17.81
CA ASP A 96 3.81 16.83 -18.33
C ASP A 96 2.81 16.04 -19.18
N LEU A 97 1.50 16.18 -18.96
CA LEU A 97 0.49 15.46 -19.73
C LEU A 97 0.38 16.01 -21.15
N ASP A 98 0.49 17.33 -21.34
CA ASP A 98 0.55 17.96 -22.67
C ASP A 98 1.85 17.61 -23.40
N LEU A 99 2.97 17.50 -22.66
CA LEU A 99 4.25 17.00 -23.18
C LEU A 99 4.20 15.49 -23.53
N LEU A 100 3.45 14.68 -22.78
CA LEU A 100 3.23 13.25 -23.02
C LEU A 100 2.24 13.00 -24.15
N LEU A 101 1.29 13.91 -24.39
CA LEU A 101 0.40 13.90 -25.56
C LEU A 101 1.15 14.32 -26.84
N ALA A 102 2.19 15.15 -26.72
CA ALA A 102 3.11 15.46 -27.82
C ALA A 102 4.12 14.33 -28.09
N ALA A 103 4.40 13.47 -27.11
CA ALA A 103 5.25 12.30 -27.29
C ALA A 103 4.47 11.15 -27.97
N PRO A 104 5.11 10.34 -28.84
CA PRO A 104 4.48 9.19 -29.51
C PRO A 104 4.31 7.99 -28.54
N VAL A 105 3.72 8.21 -27.37
CA VAL A 105 3.49 7.19 -26.34
C VAL A 105 2.00 7.06 -26.05
N PRO A 106 1.41 5.85 -26.12
CA PRO A 106 0.00 5.66 -25.81
C PRO A 106 -0.36 6.11 -24.38
N PRO A 107 -1.40 6.93 -24.17
CA PRO A 107 -1.80 7.42 -22.84
C PRO A 107 -2.06 6.30 -21.82
N ALA A 108 -2.58 5.15 -22.27
CA ALA A 108 -2.79 3.98 -21.42
C ALA A 108 -1.50 3.44 -20.80
N ARG A 109 -0.35 3.51 -21.51
CA ARG A 109 0.95 3.06 -20.99
C ARG A 109 1.47 3.99 -19.90
N VAL A 110 1.28 5.30 -20.08
CA VAL A 110 1.66 6.31 -19.09
C VAL A 110 0.86 6.09 -17.81
N LEU A 111 -0.46 5.93 -17.91
CA LEU A 111 -1.31 5.72 -16.75
C LEU A 111 -1.00 4.40 -16.05
N ALA A 112 -0.77 3.32 -16.80
CA ALA A 112 -0.38 2.03 -16.23
C ALA A 112 0.93 2.16 -15.44
N ALA A 113 1.93 2.84 -16.00
CA ALA A 113 3.20 3.08 -15.32
C ALA A 113 3.03 3.95 -14.07
N LYS A 114 2.21 5.01 -14.10
CA LYS A 114 1.91 5.82 -12.91
C LYS A 114 1.18 5.01 -11.85
N SER A 115 0.22 4.16 -12.23
CA SER A 115 -0.45 3.25 -11.30
C SER A 115 0.53 2.31 -10.62
N VAL A 116 1.43 1.68 -11.38
CA VAL A 116 2.48 0.81 -10.82
C VAL A 116 3.44 1.60 -9.91
N ALA A 117 3.82 2.82 -10.28
CA ALA A 117 4.68 3.66 -9.44
C ALA A 117 4.00 3.99 -8.09
N VAL A 118 2.70 4.31 -8.09
CA VAL A 118 1.94 4.54 -6.85
C VAL A 118 1.84 3.26 -6.02
N GLN A 119 1.56 2.11 -6.64
CA GLN A 119 1.54 0.81 -5.96
C GLN A 119 2.87 0.52 -5.27
N LEU A 120 4.00 0.67 -5.97
CA LEU A 120 5.33 0.48 -5.38
C LEU A 120 5.57 1.46 -4.23
N THR A 121 5.15 2.71 -4.39
CA THR A 121 5.37 3.73 -3.36
C THR A 121 4.71 3.36 -2.03
N VAL A 122 3.47 2.87 -2.07
CA VAL A 122 2.74 2.50 -0.85
C VAL A 122 3.11 1.10 -0.36
N ALA A 123 3.48 0.18 -1.26
CA ALA A 123 3.86 -1.19 -0.92
C ALA A 123 5.27 -1.30 -0.33
N LEU A 124 6.27 -0.65 -0.94
CA LEU A 124 7.68 -0.85 -0.59
C LEU A 124 7.98 -0.61 0.89
N PRO A 125 7.50 0.49 1.54
CA PRO A 125 7.75 0.68 2.96
C PRO A 125 7.19 -0.46 3.82
N MET A 126 6.01 -0.95 3.46
CA MET A 126 5.32 -2.02 4.19
C MET A 126 6.00 -3.38 3.97
N LEU A 127 6.50 -3.63 2.76
CA LEU A 127 7.30 -4.81 2.43
C LEU A 127 8.65 -4.77 3.16
N VAL A 128 9.39 -3.67 3.12
CA VAL A 128 10.67 -3.53 3.83
C VAL A 128 10.52 -3.83 5.33
N VAL A 129 9.41 -3.39 5.94
CA VAL A 129 9.13 -3.63 7.34
C VAL A 129 8.70 -5.09 7.63
N SER A 130 7.88 -5.70 6.77
CA SER A 130 7.30 -7.03 7.03
C SER A 130 8.16 -8.19 6.52
N THR A 131 8.90 -8.01 5.43
CA THR A 131 9.63 -9.06 4.72
C THR A 131 10.65 -9.79 5.58
N PRO A 132 11.49 -9.15 6.42
CA PRO A 132 12.43 -9.88 7.26
C PRO A 132 11.75 -10.89 8.19
N PHE A 133 10.65 -10.49 8.84
CA PHE A 133 9.85 -11.37 9.68
C PHE A 133 9.28 -12.55 8.87
N VAL A 134 8.65 -12.26 7.74
CA VAL A 134 7.96 -13.27 6.92
C VAL A 134 8.93 -14.29 6.33
N ILE A 135 10.06 -13.84 5.77
CA ILE A 135 11.07 -14.74 5.18
C ILE A 135 11.67 -15.64 6.25
N VAL A 136 12.05 -15.09 7.40
CA VAL A 136 12.66 -15.88 8.49
C VAL A 136 11.65 -16.88 9.05
N SER A 137 10.39 -16.47 9.23
CA SER A 137 9.33 -17.39 9.69
C SER A 137 9.10 -18.53 8.69
N ALA A 138 9.12 -18.24 7.39
CA ALA A 138 9.02 -19.26 6.36
C ALA A 138 10.20 -20.26 6.41
N LEU A 139 11.42 -19.78 6.65
CA LEU A 139 12.60 -20.63 6.83
C LEU A 139 12.56 -21.45 8.13
N LEU A 140 11.86 -20.97 9.16
CA LEU A 140 11.70 -21.64 10.45
C LEU A 140 10.56 -22.67 10.48
N GLY A 141 9.82 -22.86 9.38
CA GLY A 141 8.78 -23.88 9.27
C GLY A 141 7.38 -23.36 8.93
N HIS A 142 7.21 -22.05 8.73
CA HIS A 142 5.90 -21.44 8.42
C HIS A 142 5.81 -20.91 6.96
N PRO A 143 5.92 -21.76 5.92
CA PRO A 143 5.92 -21.30 4.53
C PRO A 143 4.62 -20.59 4.13
N GLY A 144 3.50 -20.91 4.78
CA GLY A 144 2.21 -20.25 4.55
C GLY A 144 2.23 -18.75 4.85
N TRP A 145 3.12 -18.27 5.73
CA TRP A 145 3.20 -16.86 6.11
C TRP A 145 3.72 -15.96 4.99
N LEU A 146 4.28 -16.54 3.92
CA LEU A 146 4.55 -15.83 2.66
C LEU A 146 3.29 -15.19 2.08
N GLY A 147 2.11 -15.74 2.39
CA GLY A 147 0.80 -15.15 2.09
C GLY A 147 0.69 -13.71 2.57
N GLY A 148 1.29 -13.36 3.71
CA GLY A 148 1.34 -11.99 4.23
C GLY A 148 2.04 -11.02 3.28
N THR A 149 3.15 -11.43 2.66
CA THR A 149 3.86 -10.60 1.66
C THR A 149 3.01 -10.39 0.41
N ALA A 150 2.35 -11.45 -0.07
CA ALA A 150 1.42 -11.35 -1.20
C ALA A 150 0.24 -10.43 -0.88
N MET A 151 -0.32 -10.53 0.33
CA MET A 151 -1.45 -9.73 0.80
C MET A 151 -1.10 -8.24 0.95
N VAL A 152 0.16 -7.87 1.23
CA VAL A 152 0.63 -6.47 1.18
C VAL A 152 0.59 -5.92 -0.25
N VAL A 153 1.06 -6.71 -1.24
CA VAL A 153 1.01 -6.30 -2.66
C VAL A 153 -0.44 -6.16 -3.12
N ILE A 154 -1.30 -7.11 -2.76
CA ILE A 154 -2.73 -7.07 -3.08
C ILE A 154 -3.39 -5.82 -2.47
N ALA A 155 -3.11 -5.51 -1.21
CA ALA A 155 -3.62 -4.30 -0.56
C ALA A 155 -3.18 -3.03 -1.31
N ALA A 156 -1.93 -2.97 -1.77
CA ALA A 156 -1.41 -1.83 -2.52
C ALA A 156 -2.14 -1.64 -3.86
N VAL A 157 -2.43 -2.74 -4.57
CA VAL A 157 -3.19 -2.71 -5.83
C VAL A 157 -4.61 -2.22 -5.59
N ILE A 158 -5.32 -2.78 -4.60
CA ILE A 158 -6.69 -2.39 -4.24
C ILE A 158 -6.75 -0.92 -3.83
N ALA A 159 -5.84 -0.49 -2.95
CA ALA A 159 -5.75 0.89 -2.48
C ALA A 159 -5.47 1.87 -3.62
N THR A 160 -4.54 1.54 -4.51
CA THR A 160 -4.21 2.38 -5.66
C THR A 160 -5.40 2.49 -6.60
N ALA A 161 -6.05 1.37 -6.95
CA ALA A 161 -7.25 1.38 -7.78
C ALA A 161 -8.35 2.24 -7.14
N GLY A 162 -8.60 2.05 -5.84
CA GLY A 162 -9.56 2.85 -5.07
C GLY A 162 -9.21 4.35 -5.08
N ALA A 163 -7.94 4.71 -4.98
CA ALA A 163 -7.48 6.10 -5.03
C ALA A 163 -7.75 6.75 -6.40
N PHE A 164 -7.50 6.04 -7.52
CA PHE A 164 -7.83 6.55 -8.85
C PHE A 164 -9.33 6.72 -9.06
N LEU A 165 -10.12 5.73 -8.65
CA LEU A 165 -11.59 5.78 -8.72
C LEU A 165 -12.16 6.92 -7.87
N GLY A 166 -11.68 7.04 -6.64
CA GLY A 166 -12.07 8.06 -5.68
C GLY A 166 -11.70 9.46 -6.17
N ALA A 167 -10.48 9.66 -6.67
CA ALA A 167 -10.04 10.94 -7.22
C ALA A 167 -10.91 11.37 -8.40
N GLY A 168 -11.19 10.46 -9.35
CA GLY A 168 -12.09 10.73 -10.47
C GLY A 168 -13.50 11.11 -10.01
N ALA A 169 -14.07 10.37 -9.06
CA ALA A 169 -15.38 10.71 -8.49
C ALA A 169 -15.36 12.08 -7.81
N LEU A 170 -14.34 12.37 -7.01
CA LEU A 170 -14.25 13.60 -6.24
C LEU A 170 -14.07 14.84 -7.15
N PHE A 171 -13.30 14.71 -8.22
CA PHE A 171 -13.15 15.77 -9.22
C PHE A 171 -14.45 16.08 -9.96
N ARG A 172 -15.24 15.05 -10.32
CA ARG A 172 -16.53 15.25 -10.98
C ARG A 172 -17.55 15.96 -10.09
N HIS A 173 -17.58 15.65 -8.80
CA HIS A 173 -18.61 16.20 -7.89
C HIS A 173 -18.21 17.53 -7.26
N PHE A 174 -16.92 17.76 -6.98
CA PHE A 174 -16.48 18.92 -6.19
C PHE A 174 -15.47 19.81 -6.93
N GLY A 175 -14.97 19.39 -8.08
CA GLY A 175 -13.89 20.06 -8.81
C GLY A 175 -12.52 19.88 -8.16
N SER A 176 -11.47 20.24 -8.90
CA SER A 176 -10.06 19.94 -8.56
C SER A 176 -9.63 20.51 -7.20
N ARG A 177 -10.03 21.75 -6.90
CA ARG A 177 -9.62 22.46 -5.68
C ARG A 177 -10.19 21.82 -4.41
N ARG A 178 -11.50 21.55 -4.38
CA ARG A 178 -12.17 20.97 -3.21
C ARG A 178 -11.78 19.51 -3.02
N ALA A 179 -11.67 18.75 -4.12
CA ALA A 179 -11.19 17.38 -4.07
C ALA A 179 -9.80 17.26 -3.41
N ARG A 180 -8.89 18.17 -3.76
CA ARG A 180 -7.58 18.25 -3.12
C ARG A 180 -7.67 18.46 -1.62
N MET A 181 -8.44 19.46 -1.21
CA MET A 181 -8.62 19.78 0.20
C MET A 181 -9.19 18.58 0.98
N ILE A 182 -10.21 17.90 0.44
CA ILE A 182 -10.83 16.73 1.08
C ILE A 182 -9.81 15.61 1.30
N VAL A 183 -9.03 15.24 0.27
CA VAL A 183 -8.02 14.18 0.40
C VAL A 183 -6.91 14.56 1.37
N GLN A 184 -6.46 15.82 1.35
CA GLN A 184 -5.42 16.30 2.28
C GLN A 184 -5.91 16.29 3.73
N ILE A 185 -7.14 16.75 3.98
CA ILE A 185 -7.75 16.71 5.31
C ILE A 185 -7.92 15.26 5.76
N ALA A 186 -8.48 14.39 4.91
CA ALA A 186 -8.66 12.98 5.23
C ALA A 186 -7.31 12.30 5.55
N GLY A 187 -6.27 12.56 4.75
CA GLY A 187 -4.93 12.04 4.98
C GLY A 187 -4.31 12.55 6.27
N GLY A 188 -4.48 13.85 6.57
CA GLY A 188 -4.00 14.46 7.81
C GLY A 188 -4.70 13.89 9.05
N VAL A 189 -6.03 13.81 9.02
CA VAL A 189 -6.84 13.20 10.11
C VAL A 189 -6.43 11.76 10.32
N PHE A 190 -6.33 10.98 9.23
CA PHE A 190 -5.91 9.59 9.30
C PHE A 190 -4.51 9.44 9.92
N GLY A 191 -3.55 10.26 9.49
CA GLY A 191 -2.19 10.26 10.03
C GLY A 191 -2.16 10.57 11.53
N VAL A 192 -2.92 11.57 11.98
CA VAL A 192 -3.06 11.90 13.41
C VAL A 192 -3.71 10.76 14.18
N THR A 193 -4.78 10.16 13.65
CA THR A 193 -5.47 9.04 14.30
C THR A 193 -4.54 7.83 14.47
N VAL A 194 -3.75 7.48 13.45
CA VAL A 194 -2.78 6.38 13.55
C VAL A 194 -1.66 6.72 14.53
N GLY A 195 -1.14 7.95 14.48
CA GLY A 195 -0.07 8.40 15.39
C GLY A 195 -0.50 8.40 16.85
N VAL A 196 -1.67 8.96 17.16
CA VAL A 196 -2.24 8.98 18.51
C VAL A 196 -2.70 7.58 18.92
N GLY A 197 -3.43 6.87 18.05
CA GLY A 197 -3.91 5.51 18.32
C GLY A 197 -2.79 4.52 18.62
N GLY A 198 -1.64 4.64 17.94
CA GLY A 198 -0.46 3.83 18.22
C GLY A 198 0.14 4.04 19.61
N GLN A 199 -0.18 5.15 20.28
CA GLN A 199 0.25 5.46 21.65
C GLN A 199 -0.83 5.15 22.70
N ALA A 200 -1.99 4.61 22.30
CA ALA A 200 -3.12 4.38 23.21
C ALA A 200 -2.77 3.48 24.40
N ALA A 201 -1.82 2.57 24.26
CA ALA A 201 -1.32 1.75 25.37
C ALA A 201 -0.72 2.59 26.52
N ASN A 202 -0.18 3.77 26.23
CA ASN A 202 0.49 4.63 27.21
C ASN A 202 -0.47 5.60 27.92
N PHE A 203 -1.48 6.13 27.22
CA PHE A 203 -2.39 7.15 27.78
C PHE A 203 -3.82 6.64 28.05
N ALA A 204 -4.23 5.53 27.46
CA ALA A 204 -5.56 4.92 27.63
C ALA A 204 -5.45 3.38 27.70
N PRO A 205 -4.72 2.83 28.68
CA PRO A 205 -4.38 1.40 28.75
C PRO A 205 -5.61 0.49 28.81
N GLU A 206 -6.66 0.89 29.55
CA GLU A 206 -7.90 0.10 29.65
C GLU A 206 -8.65 0.02 28.30
N THR A 207 -8.77 1.15 27.60
CA THR A 207 -9.38 1.20 26.26
C THR A 207 -8.55 0.40 25.27
N PHE A 208 -7.22 0.53 25.31
CA PHE A 208 -6.32 -0.26 24.46
C PHE A 208 -6.48 -1.76 24.71
N ALA A 209 -6.54 -2.19 25.98
CA ALA A 209 -6.78 -3.59 26.36
C ALA A 209 -8.16 -4.09 25.89
N ALA A 210 -9.20 -3.25 25.99
CA ALA A 210 -10.53 -3.60 25.51
C ALA A 210 -10.59 -3.76 23.98
N VAL A 211 -9.98 -2.82 23.25
CA VAL A 211 -9.90 -2.86 21.78
C VAL A 211 -9.08 -4.04 21.30
N THR A 212 -7.91 -4.30 21.90
CA THR A 212 -7.07 -5.45 21.54
C THR A 212 -7.77 -6.77 21.81
N ARG A 213 -8.47 -6.91 22.95
CA ARG A 213 -9.30 -8.10 23.23
C ARG A 213 -10.44 -8.27 22.23
N TRP A 214 -11.08 -7.18 21.80
CA TRP A 214 -12.09 -7.24 20.76
C TRP A 214 -11.49 -7.66 19.40
N LEU A 215 -10.32 -7.12 19.06
CA LEU A 215 -9.59 -7.45 17.85
C LEU A 215 -8.99 -8.86 17.85
N SER A 216 -8.74 -9.48 19.01
CA SER A 216 -8.23 -10.85 19.05
C SER A 216 -9.29 -11.89 18.74
N ALA A 217 -10.58 -11.53 18.79
CA ALA A 217 -11.65 -12.43 18.42
C ALA A 217 -11.57 -12.75 16.93
N ALA A 218 -11.58 -14.04 16.58
CA ALA A 218 -11.63 -14.46 15.18
C ALA A 218 -12.94 -13.95 14.56
N PRO A 219 -12.87 -13.17 13.46
CA PRO A 219 -14.07 -12.69 12.80
C PRO A 219 -14.84 -13.88 12.19
N PRO A 220 -16.17 -13.83 12.12
CA PRO A 220 -16.95 -14.89 11.53
C PRO A 220 -16.73 -14.94 10.00
N PRO A 221 -16.82 -16.11 9.36
CA PRO A 221 -16.85 -16.21 7.91
C PRO A 221 -17.95 -15.32 7.30
N PRO A 222 -17.69 -14.59 6.19
CA PRO A 222 -16.48 -14.60 5.37
C PRO A 222 -15.41 -13.54 5.77
N PHE A 223 -15.55 -12.89 6.93
CA PHE A 223 -14.66 -11.79 7.34
C PHE A 223 -13.29 -12.24 7.88
N ASP A 224 -13.11 -13.54 8.09
CA ASP A 224 -11.83 -14.22 8.39
C ASP A 224 -10.95 -14.45 7.16
N ALA A 225 -11.52 -14.37 5.95
CA ALA A 225 -10.80 -14.61 4.71
C ALA A 225 -9.47 -13.81 4.57
N PRO A 226 -9.38 -12.51 4.95
CA PRO A 226 -8.11 -11.80 4.89
C PRO A 226 -7.04 -12.42 5.80
N ALA A 227 -7.43 -12.84 7.02
CA ALA A 227 -6.50 -13.46 7.95
C ALA A 227 -6.02 -14.82 7.43
N LEU A 228 -6.93 -15.63 6.91
CA LEU A 228 -6.59 -16.91 6.31
C LEU A 228 -5.64 -16.74 5.12
N ALA A 229 -5.86 -15.73 4.27
CA ALA A 229 -4.98 -15.42 3.15
C ALA A 229 -3.59 -14.95 3.60
N VAL A 230 -3.49 -14.17 4.69
CA VAL A 230 -2.21 -13.76 5.29
C VAL A 230 -1.39 -14.97 5.75
N PHE A 231 -2.05 -15.99 6.29
CA PHE A 231 -1.39 -17.25 6.69
C PHE A 231 -1.29 -18.28 5.55
N GLY A 232 -1.62 -17.90 4.31
CA GLY A 232 -1.34 -18.72 3.12
C GLY A 232 -2.44 -19.67 2.69
N ALA A 233 -3.67 -19.50 3.18
CA ALA A 233 -4.81 -20.28 2.69
C ALA A 233 -5.05 -19.98 1.19
N PRO A 234 -5.02 -20.99 0.30
CA PRO A 234 -4.97 -20.75 -1.15
C PRO A 234 -6.26 -20.17 -1.70
N LEU A 235 -7.43 -20.64 -1.23
CA LEU A 235 -8.73 -20.16 -1.71
C LEU A 235 -8.96 -18.67 -1.38
N PRO A 236 -8.83 -18.22 -0.11
CA PRO A 236 -8.88 -16.79 0.21
C PRO A 236 -7.86 -15.96 -0.58
N LEU A 237 -6.61 -16.44 -0.68
CA LEU A 237 -5.56 -15.72 -1.39
C LEU A 237 -5.90 -15.51 -2.87
N LEU A 238 -6.39 -16.56 -3.55
CA LEU A 238 -6.84 -16.47 -4.95
C LEU A 238 -8.04 -15.52 -5.10
N ALA A 239 -8.98 -15.52 -4.17
CA ALA A 239 -10.11 -14.58 -4.19
C ALA A 239 -9.63 -13.11 -4.09
N PHE A 240 -8.65 -12.84 -3.23
CA PHE A 240 -8.06 -11.51 -3.09
C PHE A 240 -7.20 -11.09 -4.29
N VAL A 241 -6.49 -12.03 -4.92
CA VAL A 241 -5.81 -11.79 -6.22
C VAL A 241 -6.84 -11.42 -7.29
N ALA A 242 -7.94 -12.16 -7.40
CA ALA A 242 -9.01 -11.87 -8.34
C ALA A 242 -9.64 -10.50 -8.07
N LEU A 243 -9.90 -10.16 -6.80
CA LEU A 243 -10.42 -8.86 -6.39
C LEU A 243 -9.48 -7.72 -6.80
N ALA A 244 -8.18 -7.85 -6.56
CA ALA A 244 -7.18 -6.87 -6.99
C ALA A 244 -7.12 -6.73 -8.52
N GLY A 245 -7.19 -7.85 -9.25
CA GLY A 245 -7.25 -7.84 -10.71
C GLY A 245 -8.47 -7.11 -11.25
N VAL A 246 -9.65 -7.35 -10.66
CA VAL A 246 -10.89 -6.64 -11.00
C VAL A 246 -10.76 -5.15 -10.70
N ALA A 247 -10.31 -4.77 -9.50
CA ALA A 247 -10.13 -3.37 -9.12
C ALA A 247 -9.17 -2.62 -10.06
N ALA A 248 -8.02 -3.23 -10.37
CA ALA A 248 -7.05 -2.69 -11.32
C ALA A 248 -7.68 -2.52 -12.73
N SER A 249 -8.41 -3.52 -13.21
CA SER A 249 -9.07 -3.46 -14.52
C SER A 249 -10.14 -2.37 -14.60
N LEU A 250 -10.95 -2.19 -13.54
CA LEU A 250 -11.99 -1.16 -13.47
C LEU A 250 -11.38 0.24 -13.45
N SER A 251 -10.33 0.46 -12.64
CA SER A 251 -9.64 1.75 -12.61
C SER A 251 -9.00 2.10 -13.95
N ALA A 252 -8.43 1.12 -14.67
CA ALA A 252 -7.84 1.32 -15.99
C ALA A 252 -8.91 1.68 -17.04
N ARG A 253 -10.06 0.98 -17.05
CA ARG A 253 -11.17 1.26 -17.97
C ARG A 253 -11.73 2.67 -17.78
N LEU A 254 -12.03 3.04 -16.54
CA LEU A 254 -12.59 4.36 -16.24
C LEU A 254 -11.64 5.49 -16.62
N ALA A 255 -10.35 5.32 -16.43
CA ALA A 255 -9.40 6.32 -16.85
C ALA A 255 -9.25 6.41 -18.38
N ALA A 256 -9.43 5.31 -19.12
CA ALA A 256 -9.50 5.34 -20.58
C ALA A 256 -10.75 6.12 -21.05
N ASP A 257 -11.91 5.90 -20.42
CA ASP A 257 -13.16 6.60 -20.76
C ASP A 257 -13.05 8.12 -20.52
N GLN A 258 -12.42 8.53 -19.41
CA GLN A 258 -12.20 9.95 -19.10
C GLN A 258 -11.30 10.65 -20.13
N LEU A 259 -10.32 9.94 -20.71
CA LEU A 259 -9.45 10.48 -21.76
C LEU A 259 -10.18 10.62 -23.10
N GLN A 260 -11.21 9.82 -23.36
CA GLN A 260 -12.01 9.90 -24.57
C GLN A 260 -13.06 11.01 -24.49
N ALA A 261 -13.68 11.21 -23.32
CA ALA A 261 -14.72 12.22 -23.11
C ALA A 261 -14.18 13.67 -23.04
N GLY A 262 -12.86 13.85 -22.86
CA GLY A 262 -12.19 15.15 -22.84
C GLY A 262 -11.63 15.62 -24.19
N ARG A 263 -11.92 14.89 -25.28
CA ARG A 263 -11.66 15.31 -26.68
C ARG A 263 -12.96 15.81 -27.31
#